data_AF-A0A0M3IS72-F1
#
_entry.id   AF-A0A0M3IS72-F1
#
_cell.length_a   1.000
_cell.length_b   1.000
_cell.length_c   1.000
_cell.angle_alpha   90.00
_cell.angle_beta   90.00
_cell.angle_gamma   90.00
#
_symmetry.space_group_name_H-M   'P 1'
#
loop_
_entity.id
_entity.type
_entity.pdbx_description
1 polymer ?
#
loop_
_entity_poly.entity_id
_entity_poly.type
_entity_poly.pdbx_seq_one_letter_code
_entity_poly.pdbx_strand_id
1 'polypeptide(L)'
;MRGYVAKISTPTDRARAISAFGLATMLAVTVGPMFQMFFTTLSFPGINLVAGKLWLNIYTGPIYVALIANIASLILIIFYFKEKHFDRPATNNRKPLERRPSQARAALTTDMLSFNIPLALICIFIRMAATLTIVTINTTTSPLMMSVFGYTNTQTVKVGSFTQACVGVLSLLLFLGFASGRLNKYISERQGALISCILFALFFLITYPWHFVGNPIRIKDVAANVTGCDPEVYKWCTDSLYVKPGIYLGSMVIVLGIAITLSTIAVDTLYSRILGNIDQGTMQGVFLFCMDIINILGPLVVAPMFTASGQQRIWPIDEIVAIVATITCIAAYKKFPH
;
A
#
# COMPACT_ATOMS: atom_id res chain seq x y z
N MET A 1 -6.32 -16.89 7.25
CA MET A 1 -5.02 -17.05 7.96
C MET A 1 -4.88 -16.18 9.21
N ARG A 2 -4.91 -14.83 9.14
CA ARG A 2 -4.74 -13.96 10.35
C ARG A 2 -5.69 -14.29 11.51
N GLY A 3 -6.98 -14.49 11.23
CA GLY A 3 -7.96 -14.92 12.24
C GLY A 3 -7.74 -16.33 12.78
N TYR A 4 -7.22 -17.25 11.96
CA TYR A 4 -6.85 -18.60 12.40
C TYR A 4 -5.66 -18.56 13.36
N VAL A 5 -4.58 -17.86 12.97
CA VAL A 5 -3.38 -17.66 13.81
C VAL A 5 -3.75 -17.04 15.16
N ALA A 6 -4.64 -16.04 15.17
CA ALA A 6 -5.14 -15.44 16.41
C ALA A 6 -5.93 -16.44 17.28
N LYS A 7 -6.69 -17.35 16.66
CA LYS A 7 -7.50 -18.38 17.33
C LYS A 7 -6.68 -19.49 17.95
N ILE A 8 -5.60 -19.93 17.29
CA ILE A 8 -4.78 -21.08 17.74
C ILE A 8 -3.57 -20.70 18.58
N SER A 9 -3.13 -19.44 18.56
CA SER A 9 -1.96 -18.98 19.31
C SER A 9 -2.29 -18.68 20.77
N THR A 10 -1.39 -19.13 21.65
CA THR A 10 -1.36 -18.77 23.08
C THR A 10 -0.97 -17.30 23.24
N PRO A 11 -1.35 -16.62 24.34
CA PRO A 11 -1.00 -15.21 24.57
C PRO A 11 0.51 -14.94 24.50
N THR A 12 1.33 -15.90 24.93
CA THR A 12 2.80 -15.83 24.91
C THR A 12 3.39 -16.00 23.50
N ASP A 13 2.81 -16.85 22.65
CA ASP A 13 3.34 -17.12 21.30
C ASP A 13 2.67 -16.29 20.20
N ARG A 14 1.51 -15.68 20.49
CA ARG A 14 0.72 -14.88 19.54
C ARG A 14 1.54 -13.75 18.95
N ALA A 15 2.34 -13.04 19.75
CA ALA A 15 3.20 -11.97 19.27
C ALA A 15 4.22 -12.47 18.24
N ARG A 16 4.84 -13.63 18.47
CA ARG A 16 5.80 -14.26 17.55
C ARG A 16 5.11 -14.76 16.27
N ALA A 17 3.94 -15.39 16.39
CA ALA A 17 3.22 -15.90 15.23
C ALA A 17 2.67 -14.78 14.33
N ILE A 18 2.12 -13.71 14.91
CA ILE A 18 1.63 -12.55 14.17
C ILE A 18 2.78 -11.80 13.49
N SER A 19 3.91 -11.61 14.20
CA SER A 19 5.09 -10.96 13.61
C SER A 19 5.70 -11.77 12.48
N ALA A 20 5.79 -13.11 12.60
CA ALA A 20 6.24 -13.98 11.51
C ALA A 20 5.32 -13.89 10.28
N PHE A 21 4.00 -13.83 10.47
CA PHE A 21 3.04 -13.62 9.38
C PHE A 21 3.23 -12.24 8.72
N GLY A 22 3.44 -11.20 9.52
CA GLY A 22 3.74 -9.85 9.03
C GLY A 22 5.01 -9.82 8.19
N LEU A 23 6.10 -10.42 8.67
CA LEU A 23 7.36 -10.55 7.95
C LEU A 23 7.18 -11.28 6.61
N ALA A 24 6.46 -12.40 6.60
CA ALA A 24 6.19 -13.16 5.39
C ALA A 24 5.40 -12.33 4.35
N THR A 25 4.45 -11.52 4.81
CA THR A 25 3.67 -10.63 3.93
C THR A 25 4.58 -9.58 3.29
N MET A 26 5.48 -8.96 4.06
CA MET A 26 6.41 -7.94 3.53
C MET A 26 7.44 -8.53 2.58
N LEU A 27 7.94 -9.74 2.87
CA LEU A 27 8.81 -10.48 1.96
C LEU A 27 8.11 -10.78 0.63
N ALA A 28 6.85 -11.24 0.67
CA ALA A 28 6.08 -11.52 -0.53
C ALA A 28 5.92 -10.27 -1.43
N VAL A 29 5.60 -9.11 -0.83
CA VAL A 29 5.49 -7.83 -1.55
C VAL A 29 6.82 -7.41 -2.20
N THR A 30 7.95 -7.74 -1.59
CA THR A 30 9.29 -7.42 -2.11
C THR A 30 9.72 -8.38 -3.21
N VAL A 31 9.45 -9.68 -3.04
CA VAL A 31 9.92 -10.75 -3.93
C VAL A 31 9.15 -10.77 -5.26
N GLY A 32 7.87 -10.39 -5.28
CA GLY A 32 7.06 -10.36 -6.51
C GLY A 32 7.70 -9.51 -7.63
N PRO A 33 7.96 -8.22 -7.40
CA PRO A 33 8.62 -7.33 -8.37
C PRO A 33 10.02 -7.80 -8.79
N MET A 34 10.76 -8.47 -7.90
CA MET A 34 12.06 -9.04 -8.22
C MET A 34 11.94 -10.19 -9.23
N PHE A 35 10.98 -11.10 -9.03
CA PHE A 35 10.67 -12.12 -10.04
C PHE A 35 10.25 -11.49 -11.36
N GLN A 36 9.39 -10.47 -11.33
CA GLN A 36 8.99 -9.76 -12.54
C GLN A 36 10.20 -9.17 -13.27
N MET A 37 11.15 -8.60 -12.53
CA MET A 37 12.40 -8.07 -13.08
C MET A 37 13.25 -9.16 -13.76
N PHE A 38 13.34 -10.38 -13.22
CA PHE A 38 14.06 -11.47 -13.92
C PHE A 38 13.48 -11.76 -15.30
N PHE A 39 12.15 -11.77 -15.45
CA PHE A 39 11.47 -12.00 -16.73
C PHE A 39 11.51 -10.80 -17.68
N THR A 40 11.99 -9.63 -17.25
CA THR A 40 12.19 -8.48 -18.14
C THR A 40 13.29 -8.69 -19.18
N THR A 41 14.15 -9.68 -18.97
CA THR A 41 15.18 -10.09 -19.93
C THR A 41 14.59 -10.78 -21.17
N LEU A 42 13.35 -11.28 -21.09
CA LEU A 42 12.67 -11.83 -22.25
C LEU A 42 12.08 -10.72 -23.12
N SER A 43 12.39 -10.77 -24.42
CA SER A 43 11.77 -9.89 -25.41
C SER A 43 10.36 -10.36 -25.77
N PHE A 44 9.51 -9.44 -26.25
CA PHE A 44 8.24 -9.77 -26.89
C PHE A 44 8.49 -10.03 -28.39
N PRO A 45 7.95 -11.10 -29.03
CA PRO A 45 6.89 -12.02 -28.60
C PRO A 45 7.34 -13.22 -27.74
N GLY A 46 8.64 -13.38 -27.48
CA GLY A 46 9.17 -14.35 -26.52
C GLY A 46 9.45 -15.74 -27.09
N ILE A 47 9.57 -16.73 -26.22
CA ILE A 47 9.89 -18.13 -26.54
C ILE A 47 8.59 -18.93 -26.61
N ASN A 48 8.37 -19.66 -27.70
CA ASN A 48 7.29 -20.63 -27.80
C ASN A 48 7.63 -21.89 -26.99
N LEU A 49 6.97 -22.09 -25.85
CA LEU A 49 7.15 -23.27 -24.98
C LEU A 49 6.45 -24.51 -25.55
N VAL A 50 5.27 -24.32 -26.17
CA VAL A 50 4.48 -25.39 -26.80
C VAL A 50 3.87 -24.84 -28.07
N ALA A 51 4.07 -25.55 -29.20
CA ALA A 51 3.65 -25.20 -30.56
C ALA A 51 2.35 -24.37 -30.65
N GLY A 52 2.48 -23.05 -30.60
CA GLY A 52 1.41 -22.07 -30.75
C GLY A 52 0.44 -21.86 -29.58
N LYS A 53 0.53 -22.62 -28.46
CA LYS A 53 -0.42 -22.54 -27.34
C LYS A 53 0.12 -21.85 -26.09
N LEU A 54 1.42 -21.92 -25.82
CA LEU A 54 2.04 -21.33 -24.64
C LEU A 54 3.25 -20.47 -25.03
N TRP A 55 3.13 -19.18 -24.78
CA TRP A 55 4.16 -18.19 -25.04
C TRP A 55 4.81 -17.77 -23.73
N LEU A 56 6.13 -17.89 -23.64
CA LEU A 56 6.92 -17.32 -22.55
C LEU A 56 7.45 -15.97 -22.98
N ASN A 57 6.84 -14.91 -22.47
CA ASN A 57 7.26 -13.54 -22.72
C ASN A 57 7.28 -12.74 -21.42
N ILE A 58 7.70 -11.48 -21.52
CA ILE A 58 7.78 -10.53 -20.40
C ILE A 58 6.47 -10.39 -19.60
N TYR A 59 5.31 -10.66 -20.21
CA TYR A 59 4.00 -10.56 -19.58
C TYR A 59 3.54 -11.88 -18.97
N THR A 60 3.83 -13.01 -19.60
CA THR A 60 3.34 -14.35 -19.17
C THR A 60 4.27 -15.03 -18.17
N GLY A 61 5.58 -14.77 -18.21
CA GLY A 61 6.56 -15.35 -17.29
C GLY A 61 6.21 -15.16 -15.81
N PRO A 62 5.95 -13.93 -15.35
CA PRO A 62 5.54 -13.66 -13.97
C PRO A 62 4.23 -14.37 -13.58
N ILE A 63 3.29 -14.52 -14.53
CA ILE A 63 2.01 -15.20 -14.31
C ILE A 63 2.23 -16.69 -14.03
N TYR A 64 3.15 -17.34 -14.76
CA TYR A 64 3.47 -18.75 -14.51
C TYR A 64 4.10 -18.97 -13.13
N VAL A 65 5.00 -18.09 -12.68
CA VAL A 65 5.56 -18.17 -11.33
C VAL A 65 4.48 -18.00 -10.27
N ALA A 66 3.57 -17.03 -10.44
CA ALA A 66 2.44 -16.84 -9.54
C ALA A 66 1.51 -18.07 -9.54
N LEU A 67 1.26 -18.69 -10.69
CA LEU A 67 0.46 -19.91 -10.80
C LEU A 67 1.10 -21.08 -10.04
N ILE A 68 2.39 -21.32 -10.26
CA ILE A 68 3.15 -22.39 -9.59
C ILE A 68 3.17 -22.17 -8.07
N ALA A 69 3.40 -20.94 -7.62
CA ALA A 69 3.40 -20.59 -6.20
C ALA A 69 2.02 -20.83 -5.56
N ASN A 70 0.93 -20.50 -6.26
CA ASN A 70 -0.43 -20.76 -5.78
C ASN A 70 -0.74 -22.26 -5.72
N ILE A 71 -0.33 -23.04 -6.72
CA ILE A 71 -0.48 -24.50 -6.72
C ILE A 71 0.32 -25.12 -5.56
N ALA A 72 1.56 -24.68 -5.35
CA ALA A 72 2.39 -25.14 -4.23
C ALA A 72 1.75 -24.79 -2.88
N SER A 73 1.20 -23.58 -2.73
CA SER A 73 0.45 -23.16 -1.54
C SER A 73 -0.76 -24.07 -1.29
N LEU A 74 -1.52 -24.40 -2.35
CA LEU A 74 -2.66 -25.32 -2.25
C LEU A 74 -2.23 -26.73 -1.83
N ILE A 75 -1.13 -27.27 -2.39
CA ILE A 75 -0.56 -28.57 -2.00
C ILE A 75 -0.15 -28.54 -0.52
N LEU A 76 0.51 -27.48 -0.06
CA LEU A 76 0.87 -27.34 1.35
C LEU A 76 -0.36 -27.32 2.27
N ILE A 77 -1.43 -26.62 1.86
CA ILE A 77 -2.68 -26.59 2.63
C ILE A 77 -3.35 -27.97 2.64
N ILE A 78 -3.43 -28.68 1.51
CA ILE A 78 -4.13 -29.97 1.46
C ILE A 78 -3.36 -31.07 2.19
N PHE A 79 -2.05 -31.15 2.01
CA PHE A 79 -1.26 -32.29 2.48
C PHE A 79 -0.55 -32.04 3.83
N TYR A 80 -0.18 -30.80 4.14
CA TYR A 80 0.65 -30.50 5.31
C TYR A 80 -0.08 -29.71 6.39
N PHE A 81 -1.10 -28.92 6.03
CA PHE A 81 -1.87 -28.17 7.02
C PHE A 81 -2.82 -29.10 7.78
N LYS A 82 -2.39 -29.53 8.96
CA LYS A 82 -3.24 -30.22 9.92
C LYS A 82 -4.01 -29.18 10.72
N GLU A 83 -5.31 -29.09 10.51
CA GLU A 83 -6.17 -28.22 11.30
C GLU A 83 -6.18 -28.70 12.76
N LYS A 84 -5.61 -27.90 13.66
CA LYS A 84 -5.70 -28.16 15.09
C LYS A 84 -7.09 -27.72 15.57
N HIS A 85 -8.05 -28.64 15.60
CA HIS A 85 -9.30 -28.42 16.30
C HIS A 85 -9.00 -28.29 17.80
N PHE A 86 -9.08 -27.06 18.31
CA PHE A 86 -9.33 -26.89 19.74
C PHE A 86 -10.82 -27.19 19.94
N ASP A 87 -11.11 -28.42 20.35
CA ASP A 87 -12.28 -28.65 21.19
C ASP A 87 -12.10 -27.73 22.38
N ARG A 88 -12.80 -26.60 22.39
CA ARG A 88 -13.06 -25.93 23.66
C ARG A 88 -13.76 -27.02 24.48
N PRO A 89 -13.19 -27.52 25.59
CA PRO A 89 -13.97 -28.39 26.45
C PRO A 89 -15.28 -27.66 26.68
N ALA A 90 -16.39 -28.37 26.55
CA ALA A 90 -17.68 -27.87 26.97
C ALA A 90 -17.54 -27.56 28.46
N THR A 91 -17.09 -26.35 28.77
CA THR A 91 -17.06 -25.84 30.13
C THR A 91 -18.52 -25.66 30.46
N ASN A 92 -19.13 -26.73 30.95
CA ASN A 92 -20.45 -26.80 31.57
C ASN A 92 -20.55 -25.87 32.81
N ASN A 93 -19.47 -25.15 33.13
CA ASN A 93 -19.35 -24.12 34.15
C ASN A 93 -18.97 -22.74 33.58
N ARG A 94 -19.27 -22.45 32.31
CA ARG A 94 -19.46 -21.05 31.92
C ARG A 94 -20.80 -20.63 32.51
N LYS A 95 -20.78 -20.08 33.73
CA LYS A 95 -21.74 -19.02 34.04
C LYS A 95 -21.71 -18.11 32.81
N PRO A 96 -22.81 -17.93 32.07
CA PRO A 96 -22.80 -16.96 31.00
C PRO A 96 -22.29 -15.69 31.68
N LEU A 97 -21.23 -15.09 31.13
CA LEU A 97 -21.00 -13.68 31.40
C LEU A 97 -22.20 -12.99 30.74
N GLU A 98 -23.36 -13.05 31.40
CA GLU A 98 -24.40 -12.05 31.34
C GLU A 98 -23.78 -10.79 31.94
N ARG A 99 -22.78 -10.23 31.25
CA ARG A 99 -22.69 -8.78 31.24
C ARG A 99 -24.01 -8.38 30.62
N ARG A 100 -24.94 -7.90 31.47
CA ARG A 100 -26.17 -7.26 30.99
C ARG A 100 -25.77 -6.38 29.81
N PRO A 101 -26.51 -6.36 28.69
CA PRO A 101 -26.17 -5.50 27.56
C PRO A 101 -25.95 -4.05 28.00
N SER A 102 -26.59 -3.61 29.10
CA SER A 102 -26.33 -2.34 29.78
C SER A 102 -24.97 -2.23 30.47
N GLN A 103 -24.42 -3.29 31.08
CA GLN A 103 -23.08 -3.31 31.70
C GLN A 103 -21.95 -3.53 30.70
N ALA A 104 -22.17 -4.30 29.62
CA ALA A 104 -21.23 -4.35 28.49
C ALA A 104 -21.21 -3.01 27.75
N ARG A 105 -22.37 -2.40 27.50
CA ARG A 105 -22.46 -1.05 26.96
C ARG A 105 -21.92 -0.01 27.93
N ALA A 106 -22.14 -0.12 29.24
CA ALA A 106 -21.63 0.80 30.25
C ALA A 106 -20.12 0.70 30.41
N ALA A 107 -19.55 -0.51 30.41
CA ALA A 107 -18.10 -0.74 30.42
C ALA A 107 -17.46 -0.27 29.11
N LEU A 108 -18.09 -0.55 27.96
CA LEU A 108 -17.66 -0.02 26.67
C LEU A 108 -17.78 1.50 26.62
N THR A 109 -18.84 2.11 27.17
CA THR A 109 -18.98 3.57 27.21
C THR A 109 -18.04 4.22 28.20
N THR A 110 -17.72 3.60 29.35
CA THR A 110 -16.71 4.11 30.29
C THR A 110 -15.29 3.95 29.76
N ASP A 111 -14.97 2.82 29.11
CA ASP A 111 -13.70 2.65 28.39
C ASP A 111 -13.60 3.61 27.20
N MET A 112 -14.68 3.80 26.42
CA MET A 112 -14.76 4.80 25.34
C MET A 112 -14.72 6.25 25.84
N LEU A 113 -15.13 6.53 27.08
CA LEU A 113 -15.03 7.85 27.71
C LEU A 113 -13.58 8.18 28.11
N SER A 114 -12.80 7.16 28.47
CA SER A 114 -11.36 7.27 28.73
C SER A 114 -10.50 7.25 27.45
N PHE A 115 -11.12 6.82 26.34
CA PHE A 115 -10.48 6.70 25.04
C PHE A 115 -10.46 8.06 24.32
N ASN A 116 -9.28 8.46 23.85
CA ASN A 116 -9.15 9.60 22.95
C ASN A 116 -9.62 9.19 21.53
N ILE A 117 -10.93 8.95 21.36
CA ILE A 117 -11.61 8.78 20.07
C ILE A 117 -11.07 9.73 18.99
N PRO A 118 -10.93 11.06 19.25
CA PRO A 118 -10.40 11.97 18.22
C PRO A 118 -9.00 11.57 17.75
N LEU A 119 -8.11 11.10 18.62
CA LEU A 119 -6.75 10.74 18.25
C LEU A 119 -6.70 9.45 17.41
N ALA A 120 -7.58 8.50 17.73
CA ALA A 120 -7.75 7.28 16.94
C ALA A 120 -8.32 7.56 15.54
N LEU A 121 -9.30 8.47 15.44
CA LEU A 121 -9.84 8.94 14.15
C LEU A 121 -8.79 9.65 13.31
N ILE A 122 -7.90 10.42 13.94
CA ILE A 122 -6.77 11.06 13.25
C ILE A 122 -5.82 10.01 12.67
N CYS A 123 -5.48 8.96 13.43
CA CYS A 123 -4.67 7.85 12.91
C CYS A 123 -5.34 7.14 11.72
N ILE A 124 -6.65 6.86 11.83
CA ILE A 124 -7.45 6.29 10.73
C ILE A 124 -7.35 7.19 9.49
N PHE A 125 -7.59 8.50 9.67
CA PHE A 125 -7.56 9.46 8.57
C PHE A 125 -6.18 9.56 7.90
N ILE A 126 -5.09 9.66 8.67
CA ILE A 126 -3.72 9.67 8.14
C ILE A 126 -3.46 8.43 7.29
N ARG A 127 -3.89 7.26 7.77
CA ARG A 127 -3.72 6.00 7.04
C ARG A 127 -4.60 5.88 5.81
N MET A 128 -5.82 6.40 5.84
CA MET A 128 -6.68 6.49 4.67
C MET A 128 -6.06 7.39 3.60
N ALA A 129 -5.51 8.55 4.00
CA ALA A 129 -4.80 9.46 3.09
C ALA A 129 -3.57 8.80 2.46
N ALA A 130 -2.75 8.11 3.26
CA ALA A 130 -1.61 7.35 2.76
C ALA A 130 -2.04 6.24 1.78
N THR A 131 -3.14 5.53 2.09
CA THR A 131 -3.69 4.47 1.22
C THR A 131 -4.21 5.06 -0.09
N LEU A 132 -4.86 6.22 -0.05
CA LEU A 132 -5.31 6.94 -1.24
C LEU A 132 -4.12 7.26 -2.15
N THR A 133 -3.02 7.80 -1.60
CA THR A 133 -1.81 8.08 -2.38
C THR A 133 -1.25 6.84 -3.07
N ILE A 134 -1.19 5.70 -2.38
CA ILE A 134 -0.73 4.43 -2.97
C ILE A 134 -1.64 4.01 -4.13
N VAL A 135 -2.96 4.05 -3.91
CA VAL A 135 -3.95 3.66 -4.90
C VAL A 135 -3.85 4.57 -6.12
N THR A 136 -3.72 5.88 -5.93
CA THR A 136 -3.52 6.83 -7.02
C THR A 136 -2.26 6.50 -7.82
N ILE A 137 -1.12 6.32 -7.14
CA ILE A 137 0.15 5.99 -7.81
C ILE A 137 0.01 4.68 -8.59
N ASN A 138 -0.48 3.60 -7.98
CA ASN A 138 -0.61 2.30 -8.64
C ASN A 138 -1.58 2.32 -9.84
N THR A 139 -2.64 3.13 -9.75
CA THR A 139 -3.64 3.24 -10.81
C THR A 139 -3.14 4.10 -11.98
N THR A 140 -2.40 5.17 -11.69
CA THR A 140 -2.01 6.18 -12.70
C THR A 140 -0.60 6.00 -13.27
N THR A 141 0.31 5.34 -12.57
CA THR A 141 1.73 5.22 -12.99
C THR A 141 1.85 4.57 -14.36
N SER A 142 1.18 3.44 -14.59
CA SER A 142 1.25 2.72 -15.87
C SER A 142 0.75 3.54 -17.05
N PRO A 143 -0.48 4.11 -17.03
CA PRO A 143 -0.94 4.94 -18.13
C PRO A 143 -0.11 6.22 -18.28
N LEU A 144 0.38 6.82 -17.19
CA LEU A 144 1.26 7.99 -17.23
C LEU A 144 2.59 7.69 -17.92
N MET A 145 3.25 6.57 -17.61
CA MET A 145 4.48 6.17 -18.31
C MET A 145 4.27 6.02 -19.82
N MET A 146 3.11 5.50 -20.23
CA MET A 146 2.80 5.29 -21.66
C MET A 146 2.43 6.61 -22.36
N SER A 147 1.51 7.39 -21.79
CA SER A 147 0.96 8.58 -22.44
C SER A 147 1.86 9.80 -22.27
N VAL A 148 2.41 10.03 -21.07
CA VAL A 148 3.19 11.22 -20.75
C VAL A 148 4.66 11.04 -21.09
N PHE A 149 5.27 9.90 -20.75
CA PHE A 149 6.68 9.64 -21.06
C PHE A 149 6.89 8.97 -22.42
N GLY A 150 5.81 8.55 -23.10
CA GLY A 150 5.88 7.88 -24.38
C GLY A 150 6.57 6.52 -24.32
N TYR A 151 6.57 5.84 -23.17
CA TYR A 151 7.17 4.51 -23.04
C TYR A 151 6.33 3.46 -23.77
N THR A 152 7.00 2.56 -24.46
CA THR A 152 6.37 1.35 -25.01
C THR A 152 5.86 0.45 -23.89
N ASN A 153 4.90 -0.43 -24.18
CA ASN A 153 4.40 -1.41 -23.21
C ASN A 153 5.51 -2.25 -22.56
N THR A 154 6.57 -2.57 -23.31
CA THR A 154 7.70 -3.35 -22.78
C THR A 154 8.56 -2.48 -21.86
N GLN A 155 8.87 -1.24 -22.26
CA GLN A 155 9.62 -0.30 -21.42
C GLN A 155 8.88 0.02 -20.11
N THR A 156 7.57 0.24 -20.15
CA THR A 156 6.75 0.49 -18.96
C THR A 156 6.85 -0.66 -17.98
N VAL A 157 6.77 -1.91 -18.43
CA VAL A 157 6.93 -3.08 -17.56
C VAL A 157 8.36 -3.17 -17.01
N LYS A 158 9.39 -2.93 -17.83
CA LYS A 158 10.80 -2.96 -17.39
C LYS A 158 11.07 -1.93 -16.30
N VAL A 159 10.73 -0.67 -16.57
CA VAL A 159 10.96 0.45 -15.66
C VAL A 159 10.10 0.33 -14.41
N GLY A 160 8.82 -0.06 -14.55
CA GLY A 160 7.91 -0.29 -13.42
C GLY A 160 8.42 -1.39 -12.49
N SER A 161 8.86 -2.53 -13.05
CA SER A 161 9.40 -3.65 -12.25
C SER A 161 10.67 -3.26 -11.51
N PHE A 162 11.58 -2.55 -12.17
CA PHE A 162 12.81 -2.03 -11.55
C PHE A 162 12.50 -1.04 -10.42
N THR A 163 11.58 -0.10 -10.66
CA THR A 163 11.18 0.91 -9.66
C THR A 163 10.55 0.23 -8.44
N GLN A 164 9.66 -0.73 -8.66
CA GLN A 164 8.99 -1.46 -7.58
C GLN A 164 9.95 -2.40 -6.82
N ALA A 165 10.96 -2.95 -7.51
CA ALA A 165 12.04 -3.71 -6.87
C ALA A 165 12.86 -2.81 -5.91
N CYS A 166 13.23 -1.60 -6.34
CA CYS A 166 13.90 -0.61 -5.49
C CYS A 166 13.03 -0.23 -4.27
N VAL A 167 11.73 -0.02 -4.47
CA VAL A 167 10.75 0.21 -3.39
C VAL A 167 10.79 -0.94 -2.38
N GLY A 168 10.68 -2.19 -2.84
CA GLY A 168 10.66 -3.36 -1.97
C GLY A 168 11.95 -3.51 -1.14
N VAL A 169 13.11 -3.30 -1.74
CA VAL A 169 14.40 -3.34 -1.02
C VAL A 169 14.46 -2.25 0.05
N LEU A 170 14.06 -1.02 -0.29
CA LEU A 170 14.08 0.11 0.63
C LEU A 170 13.13 -0.09 1.81
N SER A 171 11.90 -0.55 1.53
CA SER A 171 10.93 -0.94 2.56
C SER A 171 11.47 -2.05 3.47
N LEU A 172 12.08 -3.09 2.90
CA LEU A 172 12.66 -4.20 3.68
C LEU A 172 13.78 -3.72 4.61
N LEU A 173 14.67 -2.86 4.12
CA LEU A 173 15.73 -2.27 4.94
C LEU A 173 15.17 -1.45 6.10
N LEU A 174 14.12 -0.66 5.88
CA LEU A 174 13.46 0.09 6.94
C LEU A 174 12.78 -0.84 7.96
N PHE A 175 12.04 -1.85 7.51
CA PHE A 175 11.43 -2.84 8.40
C PHE A 175 12.48 -3.57 9.26
N LEU A 176 13.59 -3.99 8.68
CA LEU A 176 14.71 -4.59 9.41
C LEU A 176 15.37 -3.58 10.38
N GLY A 177 15.47 -2.31 9.99
CA GLY A 177 15.97 -1.22 10.83
C GLY A 177 15.11 -1.00 12.08
N PHE A 178 13.79 -1.02 11.94
CA PHE A 178 12.86 -0.93 13.07
C PHE A 178 12.84 -2.23 13.89
N ALA A 179 12.85 -3.40 13.25
CA ALA A 179 12.84 -4.71 13.93
C ALA A 179 14.12 -4.96 14.76
N SER A 180 15.28 -4.50 14.29
CA SER A 180 16.55 -4.57 15.03
C SER A 180 16.65 -3.55 16.19
N GLY A 181 15.65 -2.69 16.37
CA GLY A 181 15.60 -1.68 17.43
C GLY A 181 16.59 -0.52 17.27
N ARG A 182 17.45 -0.52 16.24
CA ARG A 182 18.41 0.57 15.99
C ARG A 182 17.70 1.85 15.55
N LEU A 183 16.73 1.72 14.63
CA LEU A 183 16.05 2.89 14.05
C LEU A 183 15.05 3.52 15.03
N ASN A 184 14.48 2.71 15.93
CA ASN A 184 13.59 3.18 16.99
C ASN A 184 14.26 4.13 18.00
N LYS A 185 15.60 4.12 18.07
CA LYS A 185 16.37 5.08 18.89
C LYS A 185 16.43 6.48 18.27
N TYR A 186 16.33 6.58 16.94
CA TYR A 186 16.50 7.83 16.20
C TYR A 186 15.16 8.43 15.76
N ILE A 187 14.21 7.58 15.37
CA ILE A 187 12.90 7.99 14.88
C ILE A 187 11.85 7.45 15.84
N SER A 188 11.27 8.36 16.63
CA SER A 188 10.07 8.05 17.41
C SER A 188 8.87 7.84 16.50
N GLU A 189 7.85 7.11 16.97
CA GLU A 189 6.65 6.81 16.19
C GLU A 189 5.94 8.10 15.75
N ARG A 190 5.94 9.15 16.58
CA ARG A 190 5.37 10.46 16.23
C ARG A 190 6.10 11.13 15.08
N GLN A 191 7.43 11.11 15.12
CA GLN A 191 8.27 11.66 14.06
C GLN A 191 8.10 10.85 12.77
N GLY A 192 8.04 9.51 12.86
CA GLY A 192 7.79 8.65 11.70
C GLY A 192 6.46 8.97 11.01
N ALA A 193 5.38 9.15 11.77
CA ALA A 193 4.08 9.54 11.23
C ALA A 193 4.15 10.92 10.54
N LEU A 194 4.74 11.92 11.20
CA LEU A 194 4.86 13.27 10.62
C LEU A 194 5.72 13.30 9.35
N ILE A 195 6.89 12.65 9.38
CA ILE A 195 7.79 12.52 8.22
C ILE A 195 7.05 11.88 7.06
N SER A 196 6.26 10.82 7.31
CA SER A 196 5.49 10.17 6.24
C SER A 196 4.47 11.10 5.60
N CYS A 197 3.71 11.87 6.40
CA CYS A 197 2.74 12.84 5.88
C CYS A 197 3.40 13.93 5.03
N ILE A 198 4.53 14.47 5.50
CA ILE A 198 5.31 15.48 4.76
C ILE A 198 5.81 14.92 3.43
N LEU A 199 6.34 13.70 3.41
CA LEU A 199 6.81 13.06 2.19
C LEU A 199 5.67 12.81 1.19
N PHE A 200 4.47 12.44 1.66
CA PHE A 200 3.29 12.32 0.79
C PHE A 200 2.89 13.66 0.17
N ALA A 201 2.88 14.75 0.96
CA ALA A 201 2.56 16.08 0.43
C ALA A 201 3.62 16.57 -0.57
N LEU A 202 4.91 16.41 -0.25
CA LEU A 202 6.02 16.79 -1.13
C LEU A 202 5.99 16.03 -2.47
N PHE A 203 5.53 14.78 -2.47
CA PHE A 203 5.42 14.00 -3.70
C PHE A 203 4.49 14.63 -4.72
N PHE A 204 3.27 14.98 -4.32
CA PHE A 204 2.31 15.60 -5.23
C PHE A 204 2.81 16.95 -5.72
N LEU A 205 3.43 17.74 -4.83
CA LEU A 205 4.01 19.04 -5.18
C LEU A 205 5.15 18.92 -6.21
N ILE A 206 6.08 17.97 -6.02
CA ILE A 206 7.24 17.77 -6.91
C ILE A 206 6.84 17.13 -8.24
N THR A 207 5.85 16.24 -8.22
CA THR A 207 5.40 15.51 -9.42
C THR A 207 4.31 16.23 -10.20
N TYR A 208 3.83 17.37 -9.71
CA TYR A 208 2.92 18.23 -10.46
C TYR A 208 3.66 18.90 -11.65
N PRO A 209 3.10 18.84 -12.87
CA PRO A 209 3.70 19.47 -14.04
C PRO A 209 3.50 20.99 -14.00
N TRP A 210 4.31 21.68 -13.21
CA TRP A 210 4.28 23.14 -13.11
C TRP A 210 4.58 23.81 -14.45
N HIS A 211 3.85 24.88 -14.76
CA HIS A 211 4.02 25.66 -15.99
C HIS A 211 5.44 26.20 -16.22
N PHE A 212 6.23 26.38 -15.15
CA PHE A 212 7.60 26.89 -15.23
C PHE A 212 8.68 25.81 -15.45
N VAL A 213 8.36 24.53 -15.27
CA VAL A 213 9.33 23.40 -15.43
C VAL A 213 8.91 22.45 -16.55
N GLY A 214 7.63 22.39 -16.84
CA GLY A 214 7.04 21.40 -17.73
C GLY A 214 7.35 21.67 -19.20
N ASN A 215 7.75 20.63 -19.93
CA ASN A 215 7.83 20.66 -21.39
C ASN A 215 6.52 20.09 -21.96
N PRO A 216 6.12 20.47 -23.19
CA PRO A 216 4.92 19.92 -23.82
C PRO A 216 5.05 18.40 -24.01
N ILE A 217 3.94 17.68 -23.80
CA ILE A 217 3.89 16.23 -23.98
C ILE A 217 4.09 15.86 -25.45
N ARG A 218 4.77 14.73 -25.69
CA ARG A 218 4.90 14.17 -27.04
C ARG A 218 3.58 13.53 -27.47
N ILE A 219 2.99 14.04 -28.54
CA ILE A 219 1.78 13.48 -29.15
C ILE A 219 2.15 12.23 -29.94
N LYS A 220 1.31 11.19 -29.84
CA LYS A 220 1.43 9.95 -30.59
C LYS A 220 1.24 10.23 -32.09
N ASP A 221 2.19 9.77 -32.90
CA ASP A 221 2.10 9.83 -34.35
C ASP A 221 2.33 8.42 -34.93
N VAL A 222 1.26 7.85 -35.47
CA VAL A 222 1.25 6.49 -36.04
C VAL A 222 2.05 6.44 -37.35
N ALA A 223 2.06 7.52 -38.14
CA ALA A 223 2.80 7.59 -39.39
C ALA A 223 4.31 7.66 -39.16
N ALA A 224 4.74 8.32 -38.09
CA ALA A 224 6.14 8.43 -37.69
C ALA A 224 6.63 7.32 -36.73
N ASN A 225 5.79 6.33 -36.40
CA ASN A 225 6.06 5.28 -35.39
C ASN A 225 6.50 5.86 -34.03
N VAL A 226 5.88 6.96 -33.62
CA VAL A 226 6.19 7.68 -32.39
C VAL A 226 5.18 7.32 -31.30
N THR A 227 5.68 6.77 -30.20
CA THR A 227 4.90 6.54 -28.98
C THR A 227 4.69 7.85 -28.22
N GLY A 228 3.49 8.04 -27.67
CA GLY A 228 3.11 9.27 -26.98
C GLY A 228 1.64 9.29 -26.55
N CYS A 229 1.18 10.47 -26.15
CA CYS A 229 -0.18 10.72 -25.72
C CYS A 229 -1.13 10.74 -26.93
N ASP A 230 -2.22 9.98 -26.88
CA ASP A 230 -3.20 9.88 -27.96
C ASP A 230 -4.35 10.87 -27.70
N PRO A 231 -4.51 11.94 -28.51
CA PRO A 231 -5.54 12.97 -28.29
C PRO A 231 -6.97 12.46 -28.45
N GLU A 232 -7.18 11.36 -29.18
CA GLU A 232 -8.51 10.74 -29.33
C GLU A 232 -8.94 10.03 -28.04
N VAL A 233 -7.98 9.48 -27.30
CA VAL A 233 -8.21 8.79 -26.01
C VAL A 233 -8.19 9.79 -24.86
N TYR A 234 -7.26 10.75 -24.88
CA TYR A 234 -7.01 11.69 -23.80
C TYR A 234 -7.02 13.14 -24.31
N LYS A 235 -8.13 13.84 -24.10
CA LYS A 235 -8.29 15.24 -24.55
C LYS A 235 -7.28 16.20 -23.91
N TRP A 236 -6.77 15.85 -22.73
CA TRP A 236 -5.80 16.67 -21.99
C TRP A 236 -4.37 16.60 -22.54
N CYS A 237 -4.08 15.78 -23.56
CA CYS A 237 -2.75 15.65 -24.16
C CYS A 237 -2.22 16.99 -24.73
N THR A 238 -3.10 17.85 -25.26
CA THR A 238 -2.69 19.09 -25.95
C THR A 238 -2.26 20.19 -24.99
N ASP A 239 -2.85 20.22 -23.81
CA ASP A 239 -2.71 21.33 -22.85
C ASP A 239 -1.81 20.97 -21.66
N SER A 240 -1.37 19.71 -21.59
CA SER A 240 -0.60 19.19 -20.46
C SER A 240 0.89 19.24 -20.71
N LEU A 241 1.61 19.50 -19.62
CA LEU A 241 3.06 19.44 -19.59
C LEU A 241 3.50 18.14 -18.90
N TYR A 242 4.73 17.69 -19.16
CA TYR A 242 5.30 16.54 -18.46
C TYR A 242 6.43 16.91 -17.50
N VAL A 243 6.51 16.15 -16.42
CA VAL A 243 7.65 16.14 -15.49
C VAL A 243 8.68 15.12 -15.96
N LYS A 244 9.98 15.42 -15.81
CA LYS A 244 11.05 14.50 -16.21
C LYS A 244 10.85 13.12 -15.56
N PRO A 245 10.96 12.00 -16.32
CA PRO A 245 10.73 10.65 -15.78
C PRO A 245 11.55 10.34 -14.53
N GLY A 246 12.82 10.76 -14.48
CA GLY A 246 13.68 10.52 -13.33
C GLY A 246 13.19 11.16 -12.03
N ILE A 247 12.57 12.35 -12.10
CA ILE A 247 12.01 13.02 -10.91
C ILE A 247 10.79 12.24 -10.41
N TYR A 248 9.89 11.86 -11.32
CA TYR A 248 8.68 11.11 -10.99
C TYR A 248 8.99 9.71 -10.42
N LEU A 249 9.87 8.96 -11.07
CA LEU A 249 10.24 7.61 -10.62
C LEU A 249 11.05 7.67 -9.32
N GLY A 250 11.97 8.62 -9.19
CA GLY A 250 12.75 8.80 -7.96
C GLY A 250 11.88 9.17 -6.77
N SER A 251 10.93 10.10 -6.94
CA SER A 251 9.99 10.48 -5.89
C SER A 251 9.03 9.34 -5.54
N MET A 252 8.59 8.55 -6.53
CA MET A 252 7.80 7.34 -6.32
C MET A 252 8.54 6.32 -5.44
N VAL A 253 9.84 6.08 -5.68
CA VAL A 253 10.65 5.17 -4.85
C VAL A 253 10.72 5.66 -3.40
N ILE A 254 10.91 6.97 -3.20
CA ILE A 254 10.97 7.55 -1.85
C ILE A 254 9.62 7.41 -1.14
N VAL A 255 8.51 7.70 -1.80
CA VAL A 255 7.17 7.65 -1.18
C VAL A 255 6.75 6.22 -0.88
N LEU A 256 6.81 5.35 -1.88
CA LEU A 256 6.37 3.96 -1.74
C LEU A 256 7.39 3.10 -0.97
N GLY A 257 8.66 3.49 -0.91
CA GLY A 257 9.68 2.79 -0.13
C GLY A 257 9.77 3.28 1.31
N ILE A 258 9.82 4.61 1.51
CA ILE A 258 10.06 5.23 2.82
C ILE A 258 8.76 5.69 3.46
N ALA A 259 8.01 6.58 2.81
CA ALA A 259 6.87 7.25 3.44
C ALA A 259 5.79 6.25 3.88
N ILE A 260 5.40 5.31 3.01
CA ILE A 260 4.40 4.30 3.36
C ILE A 260 4.89 3.30 4.41
N THR A 261 6.16 2.93 4.38
CA THR A 261 6.74 2.02 5.37
C THR A 261 6.73 2.69 6.74
N LEU A 262 7.17 3.95 6.81
CA LEU A 262 7.10 4.76 8.03
C LEU A 262 5.67 4.94 8.49
N SER A 263 4.75 5.32 7.61
CA SER A 263 3.32 5.49 7.93
C SER A 263 2.74 4.20 8.51
N THR A 264 3.09 3.05 7.92
CA THR A 264 2.62 1.74 8.39
C THR A 264 3.13 1.41 9.78
N ILE A 265 4.43 1.52 10.01
CA ILE A 265 5.01 1.18 11.32
C ILE A 265 4.56 2.19 12.38
N ALA A 266 4.68 3.48 12.10
CA ALA A 266 4.43 4.55 13.06
C ALA A 266 2.95 4.67 13.40
N VAL A 267 2.07 4.77 12.40
CA VAL A 267 0.65 5.03 12.65
C VAL A 267 -0.03 3.80 13.25
N ASP A 268 0.32 2.58 12.83
CA ASP A 268 -0.27 1.37 13.42
C ASP A 268 0.19 1.18 14.87
N THR A 269 1.43 1.55 15.19
CA THR A 269 1.95 1.52 16.57
C THR A 269 1.29 2.59 17.43
N LEU A 270 1.17 3.83 16.93
CA LEU A 270 0.45 4.91 17.61
C LEU A 270 -1.00 4.52 17.86
N TYR A 271 -1.70 4.02 16.83
CA TYR A 271 -3.09 3.59 16.93
C TYR A 271 -3.26 2.49 17.99
N SER A 272 -2.37 1.50 18.00
CA SER A 272 -2.37 0.43 19.01
C SER A 272 -2.12 0.96 20.44
N ARG A 273 -1.18 1.91 20.61
CA ARG A 273 -0.91 2.52 21.93
C ARG A 273 -2.08 3.38 22.41
N ILE A 274 -2.77 4.10 21.51
CA ILE A 274 -3.93 4.93 21.85
C ILE A 274 -5.12 4.08 22.30
N LEU A 275 -5.29 2.88 21.72
CA LEU A 275 -6.33 1.94 22.12
C LEU A 275 -6.12 1.36 23.53
N GLY A 276 -4.87 1.18 23.98
CA GLY A 276 -4.57 0.68 25.32
C GLY A 276 -5.21 -0.68 25.61
N ASN A 277 -6.06 -0.75 26.63
CA ASN A 277 -6.72 -1.99 27.09
C ASN A 277 -8.06 -2.29 26.40
N ILE A 278 -8.48 -1.46 25.43
CA ILE A 278 -9.71 -1.67 24.66
C ILE A 278 -9.56 -2.93 23.80
N ASP A 279 -10.68 -3.57 23.43
CA ASP A 279 -10.70 -4.73 22.52
C ASP A 279 -10.05 -4.39 21.16
N GLN A 280 -8.73 -4.60 21.11
CA GLN A 280 -7.85 -4.23 20.00
C GLN A 280 -8.25 -4.97 18.71
N GLY A 281 -8.84 -6.17 18.82
CA GLY A 281 -9.28 -6.94 17.66
C GLY A 281 -10.39 -6.22 16.87
N THR A 282 -11.42 -5.73 17.56
CA THR A 282 -12.55 -5.06 16.93
C THR A 282 -12.13 -3.71 16.30
N MET A 283 -11.35 -2.91 17.03
CA MET A 283 -10.92 -1.59 16.55
C MET A 283 -9.90 -1.67 15.41
N GLN A 284 -8.96 -2.62 15.46
CA GLN A 284 -8.07 -2.90 14.31
C GLN A 284 -8.85 -3.37 13.09
N GLY A 285 -9.94 -4.12 13.29
CA GLY A 285 -10.87 -4.49 12.22
C GLY A 285 -11.49 -3.27 11.53
N VAL A 286 -11.98 -2.29 12.31
CA VAL A 286 -12.51 -1.02 11.76
C VAL A 286 -11.43 -0.24 11.02
N PHE A 287 -10.23 -0.16 11.59
CA PHE A 287 -9.08 0.51 10.98
C PHE A 287 -8.72 -0.06 9.60
N LEU A 288 -8.66 -1.39 9.48
CA LEU A 288 -8.44 -2.10 8.22
C LEU A 288 -9.59 -1.90 7.24
N PHE A 289 -10.84 -1.99 7.71
CA PHE A 289 -12.03 -1.79 6.88
C PHE A 289 -12.04 -0.41 6.21
N CYS A 290 -11.66 0.66 6.93
CA CYS A 290 -11.54 2.00 6.37
C CYS A 290 -10.51 2.09 5.24
N MET A 291 -9.38 1.36 5.34
CA MET A 291 -8.39 1.29 4.27
C MET A 291 -8.91 0.51 3.05
N ASP A 292 -9.62 -0.59 3.28
CA ASP A 292 -10.17 -1.42 2.21
C ASP A 292 -11.23 -0.69 1.40
N ILE A 293 -12.01 0.20 2.01
CA ILE A 293 -12.91 1.11 1.29
C ILE A 293 -12.12 1.93 0.25
N ILE A 294 -10.95 2.47 0.61
CA ILE A 294 -10.11 3.24 -0.31
C ILE A 294 -9.49 2.35 -1.40
N ASN A 295 -9.07 1.14 -1.06
CA ASN A 295 -8.55 0.19 -2.05
C ASN A 295 -9.59 -0.22 -3.11
N ILE A 296 -10.87 -0.25 -2.74
CA ILE A 296 -11.97 -0.59 -3.65
C ILE A 296 -12.47 0.64 -4.41
N LEU A 297 -12.79 1.73 -3.72
CA LEU A 297 -13.38 2.92 -4.32
C LEU A 297 -12.34 3.80 -5.03
N GLY A 298 -11.10 3.81 -4.55
CA GLY A 298 -10.05 4.67 -5.08
C GLY A 298 -9.78 4.44 -6.58
N PRO A 299 -9.53 3.21 -7.07
CA PRO A 299 -9.32 2.98 -8.50
C PRO A 299 -10.56 3.31 -9.34
N LEU A 300 -11.76 3.06 -8.81
CA LEU A 300 -13.03 3.36 -9.48
C LEU A 300 -13.25 4.86 -9.70
N VAL A 301 -12.68 5.71 -8.85
CA VAL A 301 -12.75 7.17 -8.97
C VAL A 301 -11.55 7.72 -9.75
N VAL A 302 -10.33 7.28 -9.39
CA VAL A 302 -9.08 7.79 -9.95
C VAL A 302 -8.93 7.46 -11.44
N ALA A 303 -9.26 6.24 -11.87
CA ALA A 303 -9.06 5.87 -13.28
C ALA A 303 -9.92 6.69 -14.25
N PRO A 304 -11.24 6.87 -14.06
CA PRO A 304 -12.03 7.78 -14.89
C PRO A 304 -11.58 9.24 -14.82
N MET A 305 -11.19 9.71 -13.64
CA MET A 305 -10.66 11.08 -13.48
C MET A 305 -9.37 11.28 -14.28
N PHE A 306 -8.51 10.26 -14.35
CA PHE A 306 -7.27 10.29 -15.11
C PHE A 306 -7.56 10.35 -16.61
N THR A 307 -8.54 9.58 -17.09
CA THR A 307 -8.95 9.65 -18.50
C THR A 307 -9.52 11.03 -18.85
N ALA A 308 -10.32 11.63 -17.96
CA ALA A 308 -10.96 12.92 -18.23
C ALA A 308 -10.01 14.12 -18.15
N SER A 309 -9.05 14.11 -17.21
CA SER A 309 -8.28 15.31 -16.85
C SER A 309 -6.79 15.08 -16.59
N GLY A 310 -6.31 13.86 -16.79
CA GLY A 310 -4.92 13.49 -16.58
C GLY A 310 -4.48 13.82 -15.15
N GLN A 311 -3.27 14.36 -15.02
CA GLN A 311 -2.71 14.73 -13.73
C GLN A 311 -3.27 16.06 -13.18
N GLN A 312 -3.82 16.92 -14.03
CA GLN A 312 -4.16 18.30 -13.67
C GLN A 312 -5.17 18.42 -12.53
N ARG A 313 -6.11 17.48 -12.40
CA ARG A 313 -7.12 17.48 -11.32
C ARG A 313 -6.83 16.48 -10.20
N ILE A 314 -6.27 15.32 -10.53
CA ILE A 314 -6.03 14.28 -9.51
C ILE A 314 -4.96 14.73 -8.51
N TRP A 315 -3.84 15.28 -9.00
CA TRP A 315 -2.73 15.69 -8.14
C TRP A 315 -3.11 16.73 -7.10
N PRO A 316 -3.77 17.87 -7.44
CA PRO A 316 -4.15 18.85 -6.43
C PRO A 316 -5.19 18.34 -5.44
N ILE A 317 -6.10 17.44 -5.85
CA ILE A 317 -7.06 16.83 -4.93
C ILE A 317 -6.33 15.97 -3.89
N ASP A 318 -5.44 15.09 -4.33
CA ASP A 318 -4.67 14.25 -3.42
C ASP A 318 -3.67 15.06 -2.57
N GLU A 319 -3.11 16.14 -3.13
CA GLU A 319 -2.24 17.08 -2.40
C GLU A 319 -3.00 17.75 -1.26
N ILE A 320 -4.22 18.23 -1.49
CA ILE A 320 -5.07 18.80 -0.43
C ILE A 320 -5.31 17.76 0.67
N VAL A 321 -5.65 16.51 0.31
CA VAL A 321 -5.85 15.43 1.29
C VAL A 321 -4.57 15.18 2.10
N ALA A 322 -3.41 15.13 1.45
CA ALA A 322 -2.11 14.94 2.10
C ALA A 322 -1.73 16.11 3.02
N ILE A 323 -2.02 17.35 2.61
CA ILE A 323 -1.80 18.55 3.43
C ILE A 323 -2.72 18.54 4.66
N VAL A 324 -4.01 18.22 4.50
CA VAL A 324 -4.95 18.11 5.62
C VAL A 324 -4.51 17.02 6.60
N ALA A 325 -4.04 15.87 6.10
CA ALA A 325 -3.46 14.82 6.93
C ALA A 325 -2.21 15.28 7.68
N THR A 326 -1.35 16.07 7.03
CA THR A 326 -0.15 16.66 7.64
C THR A 326 -0.52 17.65 8.75
N ILE A 327 -1.45 18.58 8.49
CA ILE A 327 -1.93 19.57 9.47
C ILE A 327 -2.54 18.87 10.68
N THR A 328 -3.36 17.85 10.44
CA THR A 328 -4.02 17.09 11.51
C THR A 328 -3.00 16.29 12.32
N CYS A 329 -1.98 15.73 11.68
CA CYS A 329 -0.86 15.07 12.36
C CYS A 329 -0.06 16.06 13.23
N ILE A 330 0.19 17.28 12.75
CA ILE A 330 0.88 18.34 13.52
C ILE A 330 0.04 18.76 14.73
N ALA A 331 -1.27 18.98 14.55
CA ALA A 331 -2.18 19.34 15.63
C ALA A 331 -2.25 18.25 16.71
N ALA A 332 -2.19 16.97 16.31
CA ALA A 332 -2.16 15.83 17.21
C ALA A 332 -0.78 15.51 17.79
N TYR A 333 0.30 16.11 17.29
CA TYR A 333 1.68 15.73 17.60
C TYR A 333 2.00 15.71 19.10
N LYS A 334 1.54 16.75 19.83
CA LYS A 334 1.73 16.85 21.29
C LYS A 334 0.85 15.87 22.07
N LYS A 335 -0.27 15.42 21.49
CA LYS A 335 -1.27 14.54 22.12
C LYS A 335 -1.00 13.06 21.89
N PHE A 336 -0.16 12.71 20.90
CA PHE A 336 0.24 11.32 20.69
C PHE A 336 0.92 10.75 21.94
N PRO A 337 0.85 9.43 22.19
CA PRO A 337 1.59 8.78 23.28
C PRO A 337 3.10 8.74 22.98
N HIS A 338 3.93 8.74 24.03
CA HIS A 338 5.40 8.63 23.91
C HIS A 338 5.81 7.20 23.59
#